data_AF-A0A7C7REQ2-F1
#
_entry.id   AF-A0A7C7REQ2-F1
#
_cell.length_a   1.000
_cell.length_b   1.000
_cell.length_c   1.000
_cell.angle_alpha   90.00
_cell.angle_beta   90.00
_cell.angle_gamma   90.00
#
_symmetry.space_group_name_H-M   'P 1'
#
loop_
_entity.id
_entity.type
_entity.pdbx_description
1 polymer ?
#
loop_
_entity_poly.entity_id
_entity_poly.type
_entity_poly.pdbx_seq_one_letter_code
_entity_poly.pdbx_strand_id
1 'polypeptide(L)'
;MAVDMEELKEKVLAFATKKAKFKSKMYIKDLYKADPDAKPRDIKKAANALVREEKLEFFSSGSTTMYGVPGFGKTEKEQFGGEE
;
A
#
# COMPACT_ATOMS: atom_id res chain seq x y z
N MET A 1 -1.53 -21.20 11.65
CA MET A 1 -1.97 -19.92 11.05
C MET A 1 -0.71 -19.11 10.75
N ALA A 2 -0.07 -19.37 9.62
CA ALA A 2 1.15 -18.67 9.17
C ALA A 2 1.06 -18.43 7.66
N VAL A 3 0.42 -19.34 6.93
CA VAL A 3 0.05 -19.21 5.52
C VAL A 3 -0.72 -17.92 5.21
N ASP A 4 -1.72 -17.52 6.02
CA ASP A 4 -2.55 -16.36 5.68
C ASP A 4 -1.79 -15.03 5.68
N MET A 5 -0.76 -14.88 6.51
CA MET A 5 -0.10 -13.58 6.75
C MET A 5 1.05 -13.31 5.77
N GLU A 6 1.77 -14.35 5.36
CA GLU A 6 2.79 -14.25 4.29
C GLU A 6 2.13 -14.06 2.93
N GLU A 7 1.09 -14.84 2.62
CA GLU A 7 0.34 -14.72 1.38
C GLU A 7 -0.34 -13.34 1.27
N LEU A 8 -0.82 -12.79 2.40
CA LEU A 8 -1.30 -11.41 2.47
C LEU A 8 -0.22 -10.41 2.08
N LYS A 9 0.98 -10.55 2.65
CA LYS A 9 2.08 -9.62 2.38
C LYS A 9 2.43 -9.64 0.90
N GLU A 10 2.52 -10.82 0.28
CA GLU A 10 2.77 -10.94 -1.14
C GLU A 10 1.66 -10.32 -1.99
N LYS A 11 0.38 -10.58 -1.68
CA LYS A 11 -0.75 -9.96 -2.40
C LYS A 11 -0.77 -8.44 -2.24
N VAL A 12 -0.58 -7.94 -1.02
CA VAL A 12 -0.51 -6.50 -0.71
C VAL A 12 0.67 -5.86 -1.42
N LEU A 13 1.84 -6.50 -1.41
CA LEU A 13 3.03 -6.03 -2.11
C LEU A 13 2.84 -6.04 -3.63
N ALA A 14 2.35 -7.14 -4.21
CA ALA A 14 2.11 -7.26 -5.64
C ALA A 14 1.08 -6.22 -6.12
N PHE A 15 0.00 -6.02 -5.35
CA PHE A 15 -0.99 -4.99 -5.65
C PHE A 15 -0.43 -3.58 -5.48
N ALA A 16 0.34 -3.33 -4.41
CA ALA A 16 1.02 -2.05 -4.19
C ALA A 16 2.00 -1.75 -5.31
N THR A 17 2.86 -2.70 -5.72
CA THR A 17 3.81 -2.57 -6.84
C THR A 17 3.10 -2.36 -8.17
N LYS A 18 2.01 -3.09 -8.43
CA LYS A 18 1.20 -2.93 -9.65
C LYS A 18 0.54 -1.55 -9.69
N LYS A 19 -0.03 -1.09 -8.58
CA LYS A 19 -0.56 0.28 -8.49
C LYS A 19 0.53 1.32 -8.53
N ALA A 20 1.70 1.08 -7.94
CA ALA A 20 2.80 2.04 -7.88
C ALA A 20 3.31 2.44 -9.26
N LYS A 21 3.23 1.52 -10.25
CA LYS A 21 3.47 1.84 -11.67
C LYS A 21 2.57 2.93 -12.24
N PHE A 22 1.36 3.08 -11.69
CA PHE A 22 0.36 4.06 -12.14
C PHE A 22 0.21 5.22 -11.15
N LYS A 23 0.35 4.92 -9.85
CA LYS A 23 0.17 5.81 -8.70
C LYS A 23 1.06 5.32 -7.54
N SER A 24 2.28 5.82 -7.40
CA SER A 24 3.20 5.66 -6.24
C SER A 24 2.66 6.00 -4.84
N LYS A 25 1.39 6.43 -4.67
CA LYS A 25 0.74 6.75 -3.38
C LYS A 25 -0.68 6.22 -3.43
N MET A 26 -1.00 5.34 -2.49
CA MET A 26 -2.18 4.49 -2.45
C MET A 26 -2.81 4.58 -1.06
N TYR A 27 -4.13 4.65 -0.92
CA TYR A 27 -4.75 4.56 0.40
C TYR A 27 -4.71 3.13 0.93
N ILE A 28 -4.53 2.95 2.25
CA ILE A 28 -4.68 1.63 2.90
C ILE A 28 -6.04 0.99 2.58
N LYS A 29 -7.06 1.83 2.42
CA LYS A 29 -8.42 1.44 2.11
C LYS A 29 -8.57 0.87 0.70
N ASP A 30 -7.69 1.24 -0.22
CA ASP A 30 -7.57 0.61 -1.52
C ASP A 30 -6.76 -0.69 -1.46
N LEU A 31 -5.78 -0.82 -0.56
CA LEU A 31 -5.11 -2.10 -0.30
C LEU A 31 -6.10 -3.14 0.26
N TYR A 32 -7.11 -2.71 1.03
CA TYR A 32 -8.21 -3.58 1.44
C TYR A 32 -9.07 -4.08 0.27
N LYS A 33 -9.11 -3.35 -0.85
CA LYS A 33 -9.82 -3.82 -2.06
C LYS A 33 -9.00 -4.83 -2.86
N ALA A 34 -7.70 -4.93 -2.61
CA ALA A 34 -6.83 -5.92 -3.26
C ALA A 34 -7.17 -7.35 -2.83
N ASP A 35 -7.55 -7.50 -1.55
CA ASP A 35 -7.93 -8.77 -0.97
C ASP A 35 -9.13 -8.54 -0.03
N PRO A 36 -10.37 -8.69 -0.53
CA PRO A 36 -11.59 -8.49 0.27
C PRO A 36 -11.87 -9.66 1.23
N ASP A 37 -11.25 -10.82 1.01
CA ASP A 37 -11.34 -11.99 1.89
C ASP A 37 -10.50 -11.79 3.17
N ALA A 38 -9.42 -11.04 3.06
CA ALA A 38 -8.54 -10.72 4.17
C ALA A 38 -9.11 -9.66 5.11
N LYS A 39 -8.94 -9.91 6.41
CA LYS A 39 -9.34 -8.94 7.43
C LYS A 39 -8.52 -7.65 7.28
N PRO A 40 -9.15 -6.46 7.37
CA PRO A 40 -8.44 -5.19 7.24
C PRO A 40 -7.36 -4.99 8.32
N ARG A 41 -7.51 -5.64 9.50
CA ARG A 41 -6.46 -5.68 10.53
C ARG A 41 -5.20 -6.40 10.04
N ASP A 42 -5.36 -7.52 9.34
CA ASP A 42 -4.24 -8.32 8.84
C ASP A 42 -3.57 -7.62 7.67
N ILE A 43 -4.34 -6.99 6.77
CA ILE A 43 -3.79 -6.17 5.67
C ILE A 43 -2.98 -4.99 6.23
N LYS A 44 -3.51 -4.30 7.25
CA LYS A 44 -2.79 -3.20 7.90
C LYS A 44 -1.50 -3.68 8.59
N LYS A 45 -1.51 -4.87 9.20
CA LYS A 45 -0.31 -5.49 9.79
C LYS A 45 0.70 -5.86 8.72
N ALA A 46 0.26 -6.50 7.63
CA ALA A 46 1.11 -6.88 6.50
C ALA A 46 1.74 -5.63 5.86
N ALA A 47 0.96 -4.59 5.59
CA ALA A 47 1.45 -3.33 5.05
C ALA A 47 2.45 -2.64 6.00
N ASN A 48 2.18 -2.59 7.32
CA ASN A 48 3.14 -2.06 8.30
C ASN A 48 4.42 -2.91 8.39
N ALA A 49 4.32 -4.23 8.26
CA ALA A 49 5.49 -5.10 8.22
C ALA A 49 6.34 -4.81 6.98
N LEU A 50 5.71 -4.67 5.81
CA LEU A 50 6.39 -4.28 4.57
C LEU A 50 7.02 -2.88 4.66
N VAL A 51 6.42 -1.94 5.40
CA VAL A 51 7.03 -0.64 5.70
C VAL A 51 8.27 -0.78 6.58
N ARG A 52 8.20 -1.62 7.61
CA ARG A 52 9.37 -1.94 8.45
C ARG A 52 10.49 -2.65 7.67
N GLU A 53 10.12 -3.43 6.66
CA GLU A 53 11.06 -4.09 5.74
C GLU A 53 11.57 -3.14 4.63
N GLU A 54 11.23 -1.84 4.68
CA GLU A 54 11.57 -0.83 3.65
C GLU A 54 11.11 -1.18 2.23
N LYS A 55 10.15 -2.12 2.11
CA LYS A 55 9.51 -2.50 0.85
C LYS A 55 8.33 -1.60 0.49
N LEU A 56 7.79 -0.88 1.48
CA LEU A 56 6.74 0.12 1.32
C LEU A 56 7.09 1.38 2.13
N GLU A 57 6.57 2.52 1.72
CA GLU A 57 6.62 3.77 2.46
C GLU A 57 5.25 4.07 3.05
N PHE A 58 5.20 4.43 4.33
CA PHE A 58 3.98 4.88 4.98
C PHE A 58 3.87 6.40 4.90
N PHE A 59 2.75 6.89 4.41
CA PHE A 59 2.41 8.31 4.36
C PHE A 59 1.16 8.56 5.19
N SER A 60 1.24 9.47 6.15
CA SER A 60 0.05 9.94 6.88
C SER A 60 -0.46 11.20 6.21
N SER A 61 -1.68 11.17 5.64
CA SER A 61 -2.33 12.35 5.07
C SER A 61 -3.55 12.67 5.93
N GLY A 62 -3.34 13.46 6.99
CA GLY A 62 -4.38 13.90 7.92
C GLY A 62 -5.20 12.75 8.51
N SER A 63 -6.45 12.62 8.07
CA SER A 63 -7.44 11.64 8.54
C SER A 63 -7.31 10.25 7.91
N THR A 64 -6.37 10.05 6.97
CA THR A 64 -6.22 8.78 6.25
C THR A 64 -4.76 8.35 6.11
N THR A 65 -4.58 7.03 6.04
CA THR A 65 -3.29 6.39 5.88
C THR A 65 -3.06 6.01 4.43
N MET A 66 -1.90 6.39 3.90
CA MET A 66 -1.43 6.08 2.56
C MET A 66 -0.15 5.24 2.62
N TYR A 67 0.06 4.46 1.58
CA TYR A 67 1.23 3.61 1.38
C TYR A 67 1.78 3.87 -0.04
N GLY A 68 3.08 3.90 -0.18
CA GLY A 68 3.79 3.98 -1.46
C GLY A 68 4.80 2.86 -1.61
N VAL A 69 5.25 2.59 -2.82
CA VAL A 69 6.37 1.67 -3.06
C VAL A 69 7.61 2.50 -3.36
N PRO A 70 8.68 2.39 -2.54
CA PRO A 70 9.92 3.12 -2.77
C PRO A 70 10.52 2.72 -4.13
N GLY A 71 11.04 3.69 -4.86
CA GLY A 71 11.65 3.48 -6.19
C GLY A 71 10.68 3.43 -7.37
N PHE A 72 9.36 3.39 -7.15
CA PHE A 72 8.36 3.61 -8.21
C PHE A 72 7.96 5.08 -8.39
N GLY A 73 8.46 5.96 -7.52
CA GLY A 73 8.22 7.39 -7.56
C GLY A 73 8.71 8.02 -8.87
N LYS A 74 7.84 8.10 -9.88
CA LYS A 74 7.87 9.24 -10.79
C LYS A 74 7.67 10.48 -9.92
N THR A 75 8.57 11.45 -10.09
CA THR A 75 8.54 12.81 -9.55
C THR A 75 7.19 13.20 -8.95
N GLU A 76 7.25 13.60 -7.69
CA GLU A 76 6.20 14.05 -6.74
C GLU A 76 5.03 14.89 -7.31
N LYS A 77 5.13 15.36 -8.55
CA LYS A 77 4.23 16.32 -9.20
C LYS A 77 3.04 15.73 -9.96
N GLU A 78 3.06 14.46 -10.37
CA GLU A 78 2.05 13.93 -11.32
C GLU A 78 0.93 13.07 -10.70
N GLN A 79 1.07 12.69 -9.43
CA GLN A 79 0.14 11.74 -8.80
C GLN A 79 -0.99 12.35 -7.97
N PHE A 80 -0.88 13.64 -7.69
CA PHE A 80 -1.88 14.45 -7.00
C PHE A 80 -2.43 15.55 -7.92
N GLY A 81 -2.58 15.29 -9.22
CA GLY A 81 -3.53 16.06 -10.03
C GLY A 81 -4.93 15.47 -9.82
N GLY A 82 -5.95 16.20 -9.37
CA GLY A 82 -6.08 17.61 -9.03
C GLY A 82 -7.46 17.85 -8.39
N GLU A 83 -7.89 19.11 -8.42
CA GLU A 83 -9.09 19.76 -7.83
C GLU A 83 -8.85 20.30 -6.42
N GLU A 84 -8.76 21.61 -6.17
CA GLU A 84 -8.84 22.85 -6.97
C GLU A 84 -7.82 23.88 -6.42
#